data_AF-D7L1L1-F1
#
_entry.id   AF-D7L1L1-F1
#
_cell.length_a   1.000
_cell.length_b   1.000
_cell.length_c   1.000
_cell.angle_alpha   90.00
_cell.angle_beta   90.00
_cell.angle_gamma   90.00
#
_symmetry.space_group_name_H-M   'P 1'
#
loop_
_entity.id
_entity.type
_entity.pdbx_description
1 polymer ?
#
loop_
_entity_poly.entity_id
_entity_poly.type
_entity_poly.pdbx_seq_one_letter_code
_entity_poly.pdbx_strand_id
1 'polypeptide(L)'
;MADLFCRWHSAGTFDCQSRTGGPFGTMRFDAEQAHGANSGIHIALRLLDPIREQLLTISFDKPQPPPEGRLPDATKGFDHLRDVFAKQMGFSEKDIVALSGAHTPISPFQS
;
A
#
# COMPACT_ATOMS: atom_id res chain seq x y z
N MET A 1 2.14 13.84 0.40
CA MET A 1 2.95 12.71 0.94
C MET A 1 2.05 11.66 1.61
N ALA A 2 1.13 12.01 2.50
CA ALA A 2 0.25 11.06 3.21
C ALA A 2 -0.67 10.22 2.29
N ASP A 3 -1.21 10.79 1.21
CA ASP A 3 -2.07 10.06 0.25
C ASP A 3 -1.31 8.94 -0.48
N LEU A 4 -0.06 9.19 -0.89
CA LEU A 4 0.78 8.19 -1.56
C LEU A 4 1.12 7.01 -0.62
N PHE A 5 1.37 7.30 0.65
CA PHE A 5 1.64 6.28 1.67
C PHE A 5 0.43 5.34 1.87
N CYS A 6 -0.76 5.91 2.05
CA CYS A 6 -2.00 5.12 2.19
C CYS A 6 -2.29 4.30 0.93
N ARG A 7 -2.13 4.88 -0.27
CA ARG A 7 -2.34 4.14 -1.54
C ARG A 7 -1.35 3.00 -1.69
N TRP A 8 -0.08 3.22 -1.36
CA TRP A 8 0.95 2.20 -1.43
C TRP A 8 0.66 1.03 -0.49
N HIS A 9 0.40 1.32 0.78
CA HIS A 9 0.10 0.29 1.78
C HIS A 9 -1.18 -0.48 1.42
N SER A 10 -2.20 0.18 0.86
CA SER A 10 -3.45 -0.48 0.50
C SER A 10 -3.25 -1.40 -0.70
N ALA A 11 -2.59 -0.91 -1.75
CA ALA A 11 -2.30 -1.70 -2.95
C ALA A 11 -1.33 -2.86 -2.66
N GLY A 12 -0.33 -2.64 -1.80
CA GLY A 12 0.73 -3.60 -1.46
C GLY A 12 0.26 -4.88 -0.76
N THR A 13 -0.99 -4.93 -0.29
CA THR A 13 -1.57 -6.14 0.32
C THR A 13 -2.15 -7.13 -0.69
N PHE A 14 -2.14 -6.80 -1.98
CA PHE A 14 -2.68 -7.66 -3.02
C PHE A 14 -1.89 -8.97 -3.13
N ASP A 15 -2.62 -10.08 -3.24
CA ASP A 15 -2.09 -11.39 -3.56
C ASP A 15 -2.77 -11.93 -4.83
N CYS A 16 -1.99 -12.19 -5.87
CA CYS A 16 -2.47 -12.55 -7.20
C CYS A 16 -3.02 -13.98 -7.26
N GLN A 17 -2.52 -14.87 -6.39
CA GLN A 17 -2.92 -16.28 -6.35
C GLN A 17 -4.32 -16.44 -5.75
N SER A 18 -4.54 -15.87 -4.57
CA SER A 18 -5.83 -15.89 -3.88
C SER A 18 -6.78 -14.77 -4.33
N ARG A 19 -6.28 -13.76 -5.04
CA ARG A 19 -7.01 -12.55 -5.47
C ARG A 19 -7.61 -11.75 -4.30
N THR A 20 -6.93 -11.79 -3.15
CA THR A 20 -7.34 -11.09 -1.92
C THR A 20 -6.45 -9.89 -1.61
N GLY A 21 -6.88 -9.03 -0.68
CA GLY A 21 -6.22 -7.74 -0.41
C GLY A 21 -6.35 -6.76 -1.57
N GLY A 22 -5.48 -5.76 -1.62
CA GLY A 22 -5.43 -4.69 -2.63
C GLY A 22 -6.20 -3.43 -2.25
N PRO A 23 -6.28 -2.43 -3.16
CA PRO A 23 -6.74 -1.07 -2.85
C PRO A 23 -8.26 -0.94 -2.79
N PHE A 24 -8.91 -1.74 -1.94
CA PHE A 24 -10.38 -1.81 -1.79
C PHE A 24 -10.87 -1.17 -0.49
N GLY A 25 -10.01 -0.33 0.11
CA GLY A 25 -10.32 0.51 1.27
C GLY A 25 -10.51 -0.23 2.60
N THR A 26 -9.97 -1.44 2.73
CA THR A 26 -9.99 -2.22 3.99
C THR A 26 -9.14 -1.61 5.11
N MET A 27 -8.18 -0.75 4.75
CA MET A 27 -7.32 -0.01 5.69
C MET A 27 -8.07 0.89 6.67
N ARG A 28 -9.36 1.15 6.45
CA ARG A 28 -10.24 1.83 7.42
C ARG A 28 -10.55 0.97 8.66
N PHE A 29 -10.40 -0.35 8.57
CA PHE A 29 -10.70 -1.26 9.67
C PHE A 29 -9.55 -1.30 10.67
N ASP A 30 -9.88 -1.25 11.95
CA ASP A 30 -8.90 -1.26 13.05
C ASP A 30 -7.94 -2.46 12.99
N ALA A 31 -8.43 -3.61 12.53
CA ALA A 31 -7.62 -4.82 12.36
C ALA A 31 -6.46 -4.61 11.37
N GLU A 32 -6.68 -3.92 10.24
CA GLU A 32 -5.60 -3.63 9.28
C GLU A 32 -4.71 -2.48 9.77
N GLN A 33 -5.27 -1.49 10.47
CA GLN A 33 -4.51 -0.39 11.07
C GLN A 33 -3.55 -0.87 12.17
N ALA A 34 -3.88 -1.97 12.85
CA ALA A 34 -3.07 -2.57 13.90
C ALA A 34 -1.84 -3.35 13.38
N HIS A 35 -1.75 -3.61 12.07
CA HIS A 35 -0.57 -4.26 11.50
C HIS A 35 0.69 -3.41 11.72
N GLY A 36 1.82 -4.05 12.06
CA GLY A 36 3.06 -3.35 12.40
C GLY A 36 3.54 -2.43 11.27
N ALA A 37 3.40 -2.86 10.02
CA ALA A 37 3.73 -2.06 8.83
C ALA A 37 2.84 -0.81 8.66
N ASN A 38 1.65 -0.78 9.27
CA ASN A 38 0.71 0.34 9.22
C ASN A 38 0.82 1.28 10.44
N SER A 39 1.89 1.17 11.22
CA SER A 39 2.16 2.07 12.34
C SER A 39 2.08 3.54 11.92
N GLY A 40 1.19 4.30 12.57
CA GLY A 40 0.96 5.73 12.28
C GLY A 40 -0.04 6.04 11.17
N ILE A 41 -0.61 5.03 10.49
CA ILE A 41 -1.52 5.25 9.35
C ILE A 41 -2.81 5.98 9.74
N HIS A 42 -3.31 5.77 10.96
CA HIS A 42 -4.49 6.44 11.51
C HIS A 42 -4.37 7.98 11.48
N ILE A 43 -3.16 8.52 11.60
CA ILE A 43 -2.91 9.97 11.47
C ILE A 43 -3.16 10.42 10.03
N ALA A 44 -2.65 9.67 9.05
CA ALA A 44 -2.86 9.94 7.64
C ALA A 44 -4.34 9.79 7.25
N LEU A 45 -5.04 8.78 7.79
CA LEU A 45 -6.49 8.62 7.59
C LEU A 45 -7.24 9.85 8.13
N ARG A 46 -6.96 10.28 9.36
CA ARG A 46 -7.59 11.46 9.99
C ARG A 46 -7.39 12.75 9.20
N LEU A 47 -6.23 12.93 8.57
CA LEU A 47 -5.95 14.09 7.71
C LEU A 47 -6.75 14.04 6.39
N LEU A 48 -7.11 12.84 5.93
CA LEU A 48 -7.86 12.64 4.70
C LEU A 48 -9.39 12.64 4.92
N ASP A 49 -9.87 12.45 6.14
CA ASP A 49 -11.31 12.36 6.46
C ASP A 49 -12.12 13.57 5.95
N PRO A 50 -11.70 14.84 6.10
CA PRO A 50 -12.46 15.98 5.58
C PRO A 50 -12.61 15.98 4.05
N ILE A 51 -11.66 15.38 3.33
CA ILE A 51 -11.68 15.27 1.87
C ILE A 51 -12.53 14.07 1.43
N ARG A 52 -12.48 12.97 2.20
CA ARG A 52 -13.25 11.75 1.95
C ARG A 52 -14.75 11.99 2.10
N GLU A 53 -15.15 12.78 3.09
CA GLU A 53 -16.56 13.17 3.29
C GLU A 53 -17.11 14.00 2.12
N GLN A 54 -16.26 14.75 1.42
CA GLN A 54 -16.65 15.53 0.25
C GLN A 54 -16.69 14.72 -1.06
N LEU A 55 -16.03 13.56 -1.10
CA LEU A 55 -15.86 12.71 -2.29
C LEU A 55 -16.75 11.46 -2.24
N LEU A 56 -18.00 11.58 -1.76
CA LEU A 56 -18.95 10.53 -1.33
C LEU A 56 -19.39 9.46 -2.38
N THR A 57 -18.50 9.06 -3.30
CA THR A 57 -18.72 8.04 -4.35
C THR A 57 -17.57 7.04 -4.43
N ILE A 58 -16.71 6.93 -3.41
CA ILE A 58 -15.63 5.93 -3.41
C ILE A 58 -16.20 4.58 -2.97
N SER A 59 -16.20 3.62 -3.89
CA SER A 59 -16.64 2.25 -3.60
C SER A 59 -15.65 1.56 -2.66
N PHE A 60 -16.16 1.01 -1.55
CA PHE A 60 -15.41 0.19 -0.62
C PHE A 60 -15.73 -1.28 -0.88
N ASP A 61 -14.95 -1.93 -1.75
CA ASP A 61 -15.39 -3.19 -2.37
C ASP A 61 -15.18 -4.44 -1.52
N LYS A 62 -14.43 -4.36 -0.40
CA LYS A 62 -14.14 -5.54 0.43
C LYS A 62 -14.49 -5.34 1.92
N PRO A 63 -15.22 -6.28 2.55
CA PRO A 63 -15.62 -6.19 3.95
C PRO A 63 -14.56 -6.72 4.93
N GLN A 64 -13.54 -7.46 4.46
CA GLN A 64 -12.54 -8.09 5.30
C GLN A 64 -11.13 -7.61 4.95
N PRO A 65 -10.32 -7.23 5.96
CA PRO A 65 -8.92 -6.87 5.74
C PRO A 65 -8.09 -8.11 5.36
N PRO A 66 -6.99 -7.92 4.60
CA PRO A 66 -6.04 -8.98 4.32
C PRO A 66 -5.29 -9.38 5.60
N PRO A 67 -4.74 -10.60 5.67
CA PRO A 67 -3.86 -10.99 6.76
C PRO A 67 -2.59 -10.12 6.81
N GLU A 68 -2.04 -9.94 8.01
CA GLU A 68 -0.78 -9.24 8.23
C GLU A 68 0.40 -9.92 7.51
N GLY A 69 1.46 -9.16 7.25
CA GLY A 69 2.74 -9.68 6.74
C GLY A 69 2.89 -9.67 5.22
N ARG A 70 1.89 -9.15 4.49
CA ARG A 70 1.92 -9.03 3.01
C ARG A 70 2.77 -7.88 2.47
N LEU A 71 3.10 -6.91 3.31
CA LEU A 71 3.93 -5.76 2.93
C LEU A 71 5.42 -6.12 3.01
N PRO A 72 6.27 -5.50 2.17
CA PRO A 72 7.70 -5.76 2.18
C PRO A 72 8.34 -5.32 3.50
N ASP A 73 9.30 -6.10 3.97
CA ASP A 73 10.06 -5.86 5.20
C ASP A 73 11.36 -5.17 4.81
N ALA A 74 11.55 -3.95 5.31
CA ALA A 74 12.70 -3.11 4.98
C ALA A 74 14.04 -3.67 5.51
N THR A 75 14.01 -4.64 6.42
CA THR A 75 15.21 -5.29 6.96
C THR A 75 15.70 -6.45 6.10
N LYS A 76 14.91 -6.89 5.12
CA LYS A 76 15.23 -8.04 4.27
C LYS A 76 15.87 -7.61 2.95
N GLY A 77 16.58 -8.58 2.36
CA GLY A 77 17.28 -8.40 1.10
C GLY A 77 16.39 -8.55 -0.13
N PHE A 78 17.07 -8.54 -1.27
CA PHE A 78 16.48 -8.54 -2.60
C PHE A 78 15.53 -9.74 -2.88
N ASP A 79 15.83 -10.93 -2.36
CA ASP A 79 14.96 -12.11 -2.55
C ASP A 79 13.57 -11.89 -1.96
N HIS A 80 13.48 -11.19 -0.82
CA HIS A 80 12.19 -10.83 -0.20
C HIS A 80 11.39 -9.88 -1.08
N LEU A 81 12.04 -8.96 -1.79
CA LEU A 81 11.36 -8.07 -2.74
C LEU A 81 10.78 -8.86 -3.91
N ARG A 82 11.47 -9.88 -4.41
CA ARG A 82 10.92 -10.77 -5.45
C ARG A 82 9.75 -11.60 -4.93
N ASP A 83 9.83 -12.11 -3.71
CA ASP A 83 8.73 -12.86 -3.10
C ASP A 83 7.47 -12.02 -2.99
N VAL A 84 7.57 -10.78 -2.52
CA VAL A 84 6.42 -9.88 -2.38
C VAL A 84 5.96 -9.35 -3.73
N PHE A 85 6.81 -8.70 -4.51
CA PHE A 85 6.34 -8.01 -5.71
C PHE A 85 6.13 -8.96 -6.90
N ALA A 86 7.02 -9.92 -7.13
CA ALA A 86 6.88 -10.83 -8.26
C ALA A 86 5.92 -11.98 -7.95
N LYS A 87 6.12 -12.70 -6.84
CA LYS A 87 5.34 -13.92 -6.56
C LYS A 87 3.97 -13.62 -5.95
N GLN A 88 3.88 -12.70 -4.99
CA GLN A 88 2.61 -12.36 -4.34
C GLN A 88 1.82 -11.34 -5.18
N MET A 89 2.41 -10.23 -5.61
CA MET A 89 1.66 -9.19 -6.35
C MET A 89 1.54 -9.45 -7.86
N GLY A 90 2.40 -10.30 -8.42
CA GLY A 90 2.38 -10.63 -9.85
C GLY A 90 3.06 -9.60 -10.76
N PHE A 91 3.91 -8.73 -10.22
CA PHE A 91 4.64 -7.74 -11.00
C PHE A 91 5.82 -8.33 -11.77
N SER A 92 6.17 -7.71 -12.89
CA SER A 92 7.40 -8.02 -13.60
C SER A 92 8.60 -7.32 -12.94
N GLU A 93 9.81 -7.81 -13.20
CA GLU A 93 11.06 -7.17 -12.74
C GLU A 93 11.15 -5.69 -13.15
N LYS A 94 10.61 -5.33 -14.32
CA LYS A 94 10.57 -3.94 -14.79
C LYS A 94 9.67 -3.08 -13.91
N ASP A 95 8.53 -3.61 -13.49
CA ASP A 95 7.59 -2.90 -12.61
C ASP A 95 8.19 -2.72 -11.21
N ILE A 96 8.90 -3.72 -10.69
CA ILE A 96 9.59 -3.65 -9.39
C ILE A 96 10.60 -2.50 -9.36
N VAL A 97 11.44 -2.41 -10.40
CA VAL A 97 12.42 -1.33 -10.51
C VAL A 97 11.72 0.03 -10.63
N ALA A 98 10.68 0.14 -11.45
CA ALA A 98 9.93 1.38 -11.60
C ALA A 98 9.28 1.85 -10.28
N LEU A 99 8.71 0.92 -9.50
CA LEU A 99 8.08 1.21 -8.21
C LEU A 99 9.10 1.62 -7.14
N SER A 100 10.31 1.08 -7.16
CA SER A 100 11.38 1.47 -6.22
C SER A 100 11.80 2.95 -6.36
N GLY A 101 11.57 3.55 -7.53
CA GLY A 101 11.83 4.97 -7.79
C GLY A 101 10.87 5.94 -7.10
N ALA A 102 9.73 5.46 -6.57
CA ALA A 102 8.77 6.29 -5.84
C ALA A 102 9.32 6.87 -4.51
N HIS A 103 10.49 6.37 -4.07
CA HIS A 103 11.21 6.88 -2.90
C HIS A 103 12.15 8.06 -3.24
N THR A 104 12.33 8.39 -4.52
CA THR A 104 13.14 9.53 -4.95
C THR A 104 12.29 10.79 -4.96
N PRO A 105 12.57 11.81 -4.12
CA PRO A 105 11.93 13.11 -4.29
C PRO A 105 12.37 13.69 -5.63
N ILE A 106 11.40 13.96 -6.52
CA ILE A 106 11.65 14.73 -7.74
C ILE A 106 12.06 16.13 -7.28
N SER A 107 13.37 16.40 -7.23
CA SER A 107 13.88 17.77 -7.13
C SER A 107 13.54 18.49 -8.44
N PRO A 108 12.83 19.63 -8.42
CA PRO A 108 12.46 20.34 -9.63
C PRO A 108 13.64 21.07 -10.32
N PHE A 109 14.89 20.85 -9.91
CA PHE A 109 16.05 21.49 -10.51
C PHE A 109 17.11 20.48 -10.92
N GLN A 110 17.03 20.03 -12.17
CA GLN A 110 18.19 19.69 -13.00
C GLN A 110 17.88 20.02 -14.48
N SER A 111 18.12 21.28 -14.86
CA SER A 111 18.87 21.74 -16.04
C SER A 111 18.71 23.25 -16.17
#